data_AF-A0A8I0TRF5-F1
#
_entry.id   AF-A0A8I0TRF5-F1
#
_cell.length_a   1.000
_cell.length_b   1.000
_cell.length_c   1.000
_cell.angle_alpha   90.00
_cell.angle_beta   90.00
_cell.angle_gamma   90.00
#
_symmetry.space_group_name_H-M   'P 1'
#
loop_
_entity.id
_entity.type
_entity.pdbx_description
1 polymer ?
#
loop_
_entity_poly.entity_id
_entity_poly.type
_entity_poly.pdbx_seq_one_letter_code
_entity_poly.pdbx_strand_id
1 'polypeptide(L)'
;MAQIKVLEAIAGADFSWAPGDIVVVTDEEAASWADGYRAVLLDSDRQDDGGKGVPSMVHQQPLVFGKDGQALNVIDATLEPIAPPAGQEDGPEWVRWSLTVSLPLLSSGPDQDDGGQGDDEDEEDGVSPAAPALFNPLEHSNREVLAYLDTADYEEALRVLDLEANEGQPPRAGIVKNRDKVLEAARNRDGGQAGAEKAAEASRGGGRSEQPETRSW
;
A
#
# COMPACT_ATOMS: atom_id res chain seq x y z
N MET A 1 22.73 -5.32 36.54
CA MET A 1 21.48 -4.65 36.10
C MET A 1 21.60 -4.53 34.60
N ALA A 2 20.82 -5.33 33.90
CA ALA A 2 20.82 -5.41 32.46
C ALA A 2 19.71 -4.52 31.88
N GLN A 3 19.90 -4.03 30.67
CA GLN A 3 18.86 -3.35 29.91
C GLN A 3 18.32 -4.31 28.86
N ILE A 4 17.01 -4.38 28.71
CA ILE A 4 16.36 -5.12 27.63
C ILE A 4 15.52 -4.18 26.78
N LYS A 5 15.48 -4.42 25.48
CA LYS A 5 14.55 -3.77 24.56
C LYS A 5 13.37 -4.69 24.28
N VAL A 6 12.18 -4.24 24.60
CA VAL A 6 10.93 -4.98 24.41
C VAL A 6 10.56 -4.99 22.92
N LEU A 7 10.23 -6.16 22.38
CA LEU A 7 9.84 -6.34 20.97
C LEU A 7 8.34 -6.58 20.80
N GLU A 8 7.69 -7.21 21.78
CA GLU A 8 6.26 -7.50 21.82
C GLU A 8 5.63 -6.87 23.07
N ALA A 9 4.35 -6.51 23.02
CA ALA A 9 3.67 -5.96 24.19
C ALA A 9 3.57 -7.02 25.31
N ILE A 10 4.04 -6.69 26.51
CA ILE A 10 4.03 -7.59 27.68
C ILE A 10 3.25 -6.90 28.79
N ALA A 11 2.34 -7.62 29.45
CA ALA A 11 1.61 -7.13 30.61
C ALA A 11 1.54 -8.21 31.70
N GLY A 12 1.82 -7.80 32.94
CA GLY A 12 1.63 -8.58 34.16
C GLY A 12 0.69 -7.85 35.12
N ALA A 13 0.48 -8.43 36.31
CA ALA A 13 -0.40 -7.84 37.32
C ALA A 13 0.04 -6.42 37.75
N ASP A 14 1.35 -6.17 37.77
CA ASP A 14 1.96 -4.94 38.30
C ASP A 14 2.80 -4.18 37.27
N PHE A 15 2.80 -4.60 36.00
CA PHE A 15 3.60 -3.95 34.96
C PHE A 15 2.98 -4.08 33.57
N SER A 16 3.31 -3.13 32.69
CA SER A 16 2.99 -3.20 31.27
C SER A 16 4.09 -2.49 30.49
N TRP A 17 4.60 -3.17 29.45
CA TRP A 17 5.63 -2.66 28.56
C TRP A 17 5.15 -2.74 27.12
N ALA A 18 5.39 -1.66 26.37
CA ALA A 18 5.07 -1.58 24.96
C ALA A 18 6.26 -2.02 24.09
N PRO A 19 6.02 -2.48 22.84
CA PRO A 19 7.09 -2.69 21.87
C PRO A 19 7.95 -1.44 21.70
N GLY A 20 9.26 -1.59 21.82
CA GLY A 20 10.24 -0.51 21.73
C GLY A 20 10.70 0.03 23.08
N ASP A 21 9.99 -0.25 24.18
CA ASP A 21 10.40 0.19 25.52
C ASP A 21 11.76 -0.41 25.91
N ILE A 22 12.58 0.40 26.60
CA ILE A 22 13.84 -0.05 27.20
C ILE A 22 13.63 -0.14 28.70
N VAL A 23 13.77 -1.34 29.24
CA VAL A 23 13.51 -1.64 30.65
C VAL A 23 14.79 -2.11 31.32
N VAL A 24 15.06 -1.59 32.51
CA VAL A 24 16.19 -2.02 33.34
C VAL A 24 15.69 -3.11 34.29
N VAL A 25 16.28 -4.29 34.18
CA VAL A 25 15.92 -5.47 34.98
C VAL A 25 17.17 -6.11 35.58
N THR A 26 17.00 -7.07 36.49
CA THR A 26 18.11 -7.87 36.97
C THR A 26 18.66 -8.78 35.86
N ASP A 27 19.92 -9.21 35.96
CA ASP A 27 20.56 -10.06 34.95
C ASP A 27 19.85 -11.42 34.78
N GLU A 28 19.27 -11.96 35.86
CA GLU A 28 18.47 -13.19 35.86
C GLU A 28 17.12 -13.00 35.14
N GLU A 29 16.43 -11.88 35.39
CA GLU A 29 15.21 -11.53 34.66
C GLU A 29 15.49 -11.27 33.18
N ALA A 30 16.59 -10.58 32.87
CA ALA A 30 16.98 -10.32 31.50
C ALA A 30 17.19 -11.64 30.73
N ALA A 31 17.83 -12.64 31.32
CA ALA A 31 18.00 -13.96 30.70
C ALA A 31 16.66 -14.68 30.45
N SER A 32 15.64 -14.42 31.28
CA SER A 32 14.31 -15.03 31.15
C SER A 32 13.43 -14.35 30.08
N TRP A 33 13.65 -13.06 29.84
CA TRP A 33 12.87 -12.25 28.91
C TRP A 33 13.56 -12.04 27.54
N ALA A 34 14.89 -11.99 27.50
CA ALA A 34 15.67 -11.75 26.30
C ALA A 34 15.85 -13.01 25.43
N ASP A 35 14.74 -13.64 25.06
CA ASP A 35 14.71 -14.84 24.21
C ASP A 35 14.82 -14.53 22.71
N GLY A 36 14.92 -13.24 22.34
CA GLY A 36 14.98 -12.78 20.96
C GLY A 36 13.62 -12.60 20.28
N TYR A 37 12.53 -13.03 20.91
CA TYR A 37 11.16 -12.86 20.42
C TYR A 37 10.40 -11.80 21.21
N ARG A 38 10.43 -11.89 22.54
CA ARG A 38 9.74 -10.97 23.45
C ARG A 38 10.57 -9.74 23.77
N ALA A 39 11.87 -9.93 23.98
CA ALA A 39 12.82 -8.86 24.20
C ALA A 39 14.23 -9.25 23.71
N VAL A 40 15.11 -8.26 23.61
CA VAL A 40 16.54 -8.43 23.28
C VAL A 40 17.38 -7.75 24.35
N LEU A 41 18.46 -8.41 24.78
CA LEU A 41 19.43 -7.84 25.71
C LEU A 41 20.21 -6.70 25.03
N LEU A 42 20.21 -5.52 25.64
CA LEU A 42 21.05 -4.40 25.24
C LEU A 42 22.38 -4.53 25.97
N ASP A 43 23.43 -4.87 25.21
CA ASP A 43 24.78 -4.98 25.74
C ASP A 43 25.29 -3.58 26.15
N SER A 44 25.25 -3.31 27.44
CA SER A 44 25.60 -1.99 28.01
C SER A 44 27.12 -1.76 28.01
N ASP A 45 27.91 -2.83 27.85
CA ASP A 45 29.38 -2.74 27.78
C ASP A 45 29.88 -2.45 26.35
N ARG A 46 28.99 -2.51 25.35
CA ARG A 46 29.23 -1.89 24.05
C ARG A 46 28.93 -0.40 24.15
N GLN A 47 29.76 0.29 24.93
CA GLN A 47 29.82 1.73 24.96
C GLN A 47 30.30 2.20 23.58
N ASP A 48 29.35 2.29 22.64
CA ASP A 48 29.50 2.92 21.34
C ASP A 48 30.13 4.30 21.61
N ASP A 49 31.31 4.46 21.05
CA ASP A 49 32.25 5.56 21.21
C ASP A 49 31.75 6.80 20.47
N GLY A 50 30.55 7.29 20.79
CA GLY A 50 30.08 8.62 20.39
C GLY A 50 30.05 8.88 18.87
N GLY A 51 30.25 7.87 18.03
CA GLY A 51 29.78 7.89 16.66
C GLY A 51 28.28 8.09 16.76
N LYS A 52 27.75 9.11 16.09
CA LYS A 52 26.31 9.23 15.84
C LYS A 52 25.85 7.92 15.21
N GLY A 53 25.47 6.98 16.06
CA GLY A 53 24.85 5.73 15.67
C GLY A 53 23.50 6.15 15.14
N VAL A 54 23.48 6.49 13.85
CA VAL A 54 22.28 6.40 13.03
C VAL A 54 21.61 5.11 13.50
N PRO A 55 20.35 5.16 13.97
CA PRO A 55 19.66 3.94 14.34
C PRO A 55 19.91 3.01 13.19
N SER A 56 20.49 1.83 13.47
CA SER A 56 20.70 0.81 12.47
C SER A 56 19.30 0.51 11.97
N MET A 57 18.87 1.27 10.96
CA MET A 57 17.71 1.01 10.15
C MET A 57 18.12 -0.29 9.55
N VAL A 58 17.66 -1.35 10.21
CA VAL A 58 17.75 -2.72 9.75
C VAL A 58 17.52 -2.59 8.25
N HIS A 59 18.51 -2.96 7.45
CA HIS A 59 18.41 -2.99 5.99
C HIS A 59 17.39 -4.07 5.61
N GLN A 60 16.16 -3.95 6.11
CA GLN A 60 15.02 -4.68 5.64
C GLN A 60 14.74 -4.10 4.28
N GLN A 61 14.96 -4.94 3.27
CA GLN A 61 14.48 -4.66 1.93
C GLN A 61 12.99 -4.32 2.03
N PRO A 62 12.56 -3.18 1.48
CA PRO A 62 11.19 -2.74 1.61
C PRO A 62 10.28 -3.73 0.89
N LEU A 63 9.17 -4.07 1.54
CA LEU A 63 8.17 -4.94 0.97
C LEU A 63 7.20 -4.09 0.14
N VAL A 64 7.21 -4.28 -1.18
CA VAL A 64 6.35 -3.54 -2.11
C VAL A 64 5.15 -4.40 -2.47
N PHE A 65 3.96 -3.81 -2.42
CA PHE A 65 2.71 -4.48 -2.82
C PHE A 65 2.10 -3.79 -4.05
N GLY A 66 1.58 -4.59 -4.97
CA GLY A 66 0.76 -4.13 -6.08
C GLY A 66 -0.60 -3.61 -5.61
N LYS A 67 -1.36 -2.99 -6.52
CA LYS A 67 -2.73 -2.49 -6.27
C LYS A 67 -3.69 -3.62 -5.88
N ASP A 68 -3.41 -4.83 -6.35
CA ASP A 68 -4.08 -6.09 -6.03
C ASP A 68 -3.70 -6.68 -4.67
N GLY A 69 -2.76 -6.05 -3.95
CA GLY A 69 -2.23 -6.56 -2.68
C GLY A 69 -1.24 -7.72 -2.84
N GLN A 70 -0.82 -8.06 -4.06
CA GLN A 70 0.23 -9.05 -4.27
C GLN A 70 1.60 -8.45 -3.95
N ALA A 71 2.44 -9.18 -3.20
CA ALA A 71 3.81 -8.76 -2.97
C ALA A 71 4.61 -8.82 -4.29
N LEU A 72 5.21 -7.70 -4.68
CA LEU A 72 6.07 -7.60 -5.86
C LEU A 72 7.50 -7.96 -5.48
N ASN A 73 8.18 -8.69 -6.36
CA ASN A 73 9.57 -9.06 -6.15
C ASN A 73 10.47 -7.84 -6.42
N VAL A 74 11.16 -7.34 -5.39
CA VAL A 74 12.11 -6.24 -5.53
C VAL A 74 13.43 -6.79 -6.06
N ILE A 75 13.84 -6.34 -7.24
CA ILE A 75 15.09 -6.73 -7.91
C ILE A 75 16.26 -5.89 -7.39
N ASP A 76 16.03 -4.59 -7.22
CA ASP A 76 17.04 -3.64 -6.78
C ASP A 76 16.41 -2.54 -5.92
N ALA A 77 17.17 -2.04 -4.95
CA ALA A 77 16.74 -1.00 -4.03
C ALA A 77 17.93 -0.09 -3.73
N THR A 78 17.78 1.19 -4.04
CA THR A 78 18.79 2.21 -3.78
C THR A 78 18.22 3.30 -2.88
N LEU A 79 19.07 3.76 -1.96
CA LEU A 79 18.75 4.81 -1.00
C LEU A 79 19.73 5.95 -1.21
N GLU A 80 19.20 7.12 -1.56
CA GLU A 80 19.97 8.33 -1.83
C GLU A 80 19.65 9.39 -0.76
N PRO A 81 20.65 9.91 -0.03
CA PRO A 81 20.45 11.04 0.86
C PRO A 81 20.01 12.27 0.05
N ILE A 82 19.00 12.99 0.52
CA ILE A 82 18.53 14.22 -0.13
C ILE A 82 18.56 15.40 0.85
N ALA A 83 18.66 16.60 0.30
CA ALA A 83 18.55 17.82 1.10
C ALA A 83 17.16 17.91 1.74
N PRO A 84 17.06 18.45 2.97
CA PRO A 84 15.77 18.67 3.60
C PRO A 84 14.89 19.60 2.76
N PRO A 85 13.56 19.42 2.80
CA PRO A 85 12.62 20.37 2.22
C PRO A 85 12.83 21.76 2.84
N ALA A 86 12.66 22.81 2.03
CA ALA A 86 12.84 24.19 2.48
C ALA A 86 12.01 24.46 3.76
N GLY A 87 12.70 24.89 4.83
CA GLY A 87 12.08 25.21 6.11
C GLY A 87 12.07 24.08 7.16
N GLN A 88 12.71 22.93 6.90
CA GLN A 88 12.89 21.86 7.87
C GLN A 88 14.37 21.49 8.03
N GLU A 89 15.15 22.39 8.64
CA GLU A 89 16.60 22.18 8.85
C GLU A 89 16.91 21.22 10.01
N ASP A 90 15.98 21.06 10.96
CA ASP A 90 16.09 20.14 12.08
C ASP A 90 15.13 18.95 11.90
N GLY A 91 15.68 17.76 11.66
CA GLY A 91 14.90 16.54 11.50
C GLY A 91 15.74 15.30 11.21
N PRO A 92 15.12 14.11 11.17
CA PRO A 92 15.77 12.90 10.68
C PRO A 92 16.31 13.11 9.25
N GLU A 93 17.38 12.41 8.89
CA GLU A 93 17.96 12.50 7.55
C GLU A 93 16.92 12.19 6.48
N TRP A 94 16.81 13.07 5.50
CA TRP A 94 15.89 12.89 4.39
C TRP A 94 16.53 11.96 3.37
N VAL A 95 15.80 10.91 3.02
CA VAL A 95 16.27 9.90 2.08
C VAL A 95 15.25 9.69 0.98
N ARG A 96 15.73 9.50 -0.24
CA ARG A 96 14.93 9.06 -1.39
C ARG A 96 15.18 7.58 -1.61
N TRP A 97 14.11 6.80 -1.61
CA TRP A 97 14.13 5.40 -2.02
C TRP A 97 13.81 5.29 -3.50
N SER A 98 14.63 4.54 -4.24
CA SER A 98 14.35 4.11 -5.61
C SER A 98 14.34 2.59 -5.66
N LEU A 99 13.28 2.02 -6.23
CA LEU A 99 12.99 0.58 -6.20
C LEU A 99 12.75 0.07 -7.61
N THR A 100 13.44 -1.01 -7.98
CA THR A 100 13.18 -1.76 -9.21
C THR A 100 12.44 -3.04 -8.85
N VAL A 101 11.25 -3.23 -9.41
CA VAL A 101 10.41 -4.41 -9.13
C VAL A 101 10.19 -5.24 -10.38
N SER A 102 10.11 -6.56 -10.22
CA SER A 102 9.64 -7.47 -11.24
C SER A 102 8.11 -7.51 -11.20
N LEU A 103 7.46 -7.08 -12.27
CA LEU A 103 6.04 -7.31 -12.43
C LEU A 103 5.82 -8.79 -12.79
N PRO A 104 4.82 -9.48 -12.19
CA PRO A 104 4.42 -10.78 -12.70
C PRO A 104 4.04 -10.60 -14.16
N LEU A 105 4.56 -11.46 -15.03
CA LEU A 105 4.05 -11.56 -16.40
C LEU A 105 2.57 -11.84 -16.24
N LEU A 106 1.71 -10.90 -16.64
CA LEU A 106 0.30 -11.17 -16.80
C LEU A 106 0.24 -12.41 -17.68
N SER A 107 -0.13 -13.56 -17.11
CA SER A 107 -0.43 -14.73 -17.89
C SER A 107 -1.55 -14.29 -18.84
N SER A 108 -1.16 -13.94 -20.06
CA SER A 108 -2.08 -13.84 -21.19
C SER A 108 -2.93 -15.11 -21.12
N GLY A 109 -4.24 -14.91 -21.19
CA GLY A 109 -5.26 -15.91 -20.87
C GLY A 109 -5.02 -17.29 -21.47
N PRO A 110 -5.73 -18.30 -20.95
CA PRO A 110 -5.47 -19.71 -21.23
C PRO A 110 -5.33 -19.96 -22.73
N ASP A 111 -4.23 -20.64 -23.09
CA ASP A 111 -4.04 -21.33 -24.36
C ASP A 111 -5.34 -22.06 -24.72
N GLN A 112 -6.08 -21.44 -25.62
CA GLN A 112 -7.15 -22.04 -26.38
C GLN A 112 -6.50 -22.57 -27.65
N ASP A 113 -5.81 -23.70 -27.52
CA ASP A 113 -5.29 -24.53 -28.62
C ASP A 113 -5.91 -25.91 -28.38
N ASP A 114 -7.13 -26.17 -28.87
CA ASP A 114 -7.49 -26.48 -30.26
C ASP A 114 -6.70 -27.65 -30.87
N GLY A 115 -7.45 -28.62 -31.37
CA GLY A 115 -6.98 -29.94 -31.75
C GLY A 115 -8.09 -30.99 -31.73
N GLY A 116 -9.34 -30.57 -31.94
CA GLY A 116 -10.51 -31.44 -32.12
C GLY A 116 -11.08 -31.23 -33.51
N GLN A 117 -10.47 -31.87 -34.50
CA GLN A 117 -10.89 -31.82 -35.89
C GLN A 117 -12.30 -32.40 -36.06
N GLY A 118 -13.28 -31.51 -36.26
CA GLY A 118 -14.63 -31.81 -36.71
C GLY A 118 -15.02 -30.76 -37.72
N ASP A 119 -15.00 -31.15 -39.00
CA ASP A 119 -15.66 -30.44 -40.09
C ASP A 119 -17.14 -30.23 -39.73
N ASP A 120 -17.53 -29.00 -39.41
CA ASP A 120 -18.91 -28.56 -39.59
C ASP A 120 -18.88 -27.06 -39.94
N GLU A 121 -19.48 -26.79 -41.09
CA GLU A 121 -19.61 -25.49 -41.74
C GLU A 121 -20.60 -24.60 -40.97
N ASP A 122 -20.47 -23.28 -41.16
CA ASP A 122 -21.44 -22.23 -40.81
C ASP A 122 -21.67 -21.93 -39.31
N GLU A 123 -21.06 -20.82 -38.84
CA GLU A 123 -21.80 -19.60 -38.45
C GLU A 123 -20.80 -18.53 -37.96
N GLU A 124 -20.75 -17.40 -38.66
CA GLU A 124 -19.97 -16.21 -38.27
C GLU A 124 -20.57 -15.55 -37.01
N ASP A 125 -20.23 -16.06 -35.82
CA ASP A 125 -20.47 -15.33 -34.58
C ASP A 125 -19.30 -14.38 -34.32
N GLY A 126 -19.49 -13.13 -34.74
CA GLY A 126 -18.63 -12.01 -34.36
C GLY A 126 -18.56 -11.90 -32.84
N VAL A 127 -17.45 -12.36 -32.25
CA VAL A 127 -17.12 -12.17 -30.85
C VAL A 127 -16.92 -10.68 -30.60
N SER A 128 -18.03 -9.98 -30.34
CA SER A 128 -17.99 -8.69 -29.67
C SER A 128 -17.22 -8.90 -28.36
N PRO A 129 -16.21 -8.06 -28.05
CA PRO A 129 -15.48 -8.17 -26.79
C PRO A 129 -16.52 -8.11 -25.67
N ALA A 130 -16.72 -9.23 -24.98
CA ALA A 130 -17.65 -9.32 -23.87
C ALA A 130 -17.29 -8.20 -22.89
N ALA A 131 -18.28 -7.35 -22.60
CA ALA A 131 -18.11 -6.28 -21.62
C ALA A 131 -17.49 -6.88 -20.35
N PRO A 132 -16.54 -6.17 -19.69
CA PRO A 132 -15.90 -6.68 -18.49
C PRO A 132 -16.98 -7.13 -17.50
N ALA A 133 -16.86 -8.37 -17.02
CA ALA A 133 -17.83 -8.94 -16.10
C ALA A 133 -17.99 -8.04 -14.87
N LEU A 134 -19.23 -7.64 -14.58
CA LEU A 134 -19.56 -6.79 -13.43
C LEU A 134 -19.26 -7.53 -12.12
N PHE A 135 -18.70 -6.82 -11.14
CA PHE A 135 -18.33 -7.41 -9.85
C PHE A 135 -19.57 -7.92 -9.09
N ASN A 136 -19.57 -9.17 -8.66
CA ASN A 136 -20.69 -9.74 -7.90
C ASN A 136 -20.36 -9.84 -6.40
N PRO A 137 -20.88 -8.97 -5.53
CA PRO A 137 -20.51 -8.98 -4.11
C PRO A 137 -20.86 -10.29 -3.38
N LEU A 138 -21.81 -11.08 -3.88
CA LEU A 138 -22.25 -12.33 -3.26
C LEU A 138 -21.22 -13.46 -3.38
N GLU A 139 -20.37 -13.40 -4.40
CA GLU A 139 -19.31 -14.40 -4.65
C GLU A 139 -18.01 -14.07 -3.91
N HIS A 140 -17.96 -12.90 -3.25
CA HIS A 140 -16.77 -12.40 -2.59
C HIS A 140 -16.94 -12.31 -1.07
N SER A 141 -15.85 -12.42 -0.35
CA SER A 141 -15.80 -12.21 1.09
C SER A 141 -16.03 -10.74 1.44
N ASN A 142 -16.45 -10.45 2.68
CA ASN A 142 -16.66 -9.08 3.16
C ASN A 142 -15.42 -8.19 2.95
N ARG A 143 -14.23 -8.76 3.19
CA ARG A 143 -12.95 -8.06 3.00
C ARG A 143 -12.71 -7.69 1.54
N GLU A 144 -12.98 -8.60 0.61
CA GLU A 144 -12.81 -8.36 -0.83
C GLU A 144 -13.82 -7.34 -1.36
N VAL A 145 -15.08 -7.41 -0.91
CA VAL A 145 -16.10 -6.41 -1.28
C VAL A 145 -15.68 -5.02 -0.80
N LEU A 146 -15.22 -4.88 0.44
CA LEU A 146 -14.74 -3.59 0.95
C LEU A 146 -13.49 -3.09 0.23
N ALA A 147 -12.56 -3.98 -0.14
CA ALA A 147 -11.37 -3.61 -0.92
C ALA A 147 -11.74 -3.16 -2.34
N TYR A 148 -12.69 -3.85 -2.99
CA TYR A 148 -13.21 -3.47 -4.29
C TYR A 148 -13.88 -2.09 -4.25
N LEU A 149 -14.77 -1.87 -3.28
CA LEU A 149 -15.44 -0.60 -3.02
C LEU A 149 -14.48 0.56 -2.73
N ASP A 150 -13.25 0.29 -2.28
CA ASP A 150 -12.21 1.31 -2.08
C ASP A 150 -11.51 1.72 -3.38
N THR A 151 -11.80 1.06 -4.49
CA THR A 151 -11.28 1.44 -5.81
C THR A 151 -12.38 1.75 -6.83
N ALA A 152 -13.60 1.31 -6.56
CA ALA A 152 -14.77 1.57 -7.39
C ALA A 152 -15.11 3.07 -7.44
N ASP A 153 -15.67 3.48 -8.58
CA ASP A 153 -16.31 4.77 -8.76
C ASP A 153 -17.63 4.84 -7.98
N TYR A 154 -18.26 6.02 -7.97
CA TYR A 154 -19.49 6.25 -7.20
C TYR A 154 -20.66 5.39 -7.68
N GLU A 155 -20.82 5.21 -9.00
CA GLU A 155 -21.95 4.48 -9.58
C GLU A 155 -21.85 2.98 -9.29
N GLU A 156 -20.66 2.41 -9.45
CA GLU A 156 -20.37 1.01 -9.18
C GLU A 156 -20.43 0.71 -7.69
N ALA A 157 -19.91 1.60 -6.83
CA ALA A 157 -20.02 1.45 -5.39
C ALA A 157 -21.49 1.40 -4.94
N LEU A 158 -22.34 2.26 -5.52
CA LEU A 158 -23.77 2.29 -5.23
C LEU A 158 -24.47 1.00 -5.69
N ARG A 159 -24.17 0.52 -6.90
CA ARG A 159 -24.69 -0.75 -7.42
C ARG A 159 -24.34 -1.94 -6.53
N VAL A 160 -23.07 -2.07 -6.15
CA VAL A 160 -22.58 -3.17 -5.30
C VAL A 160 -23.21 -3.12 -3.91
N LEU A 161 -23.34 -1.93 -3.32
CA LEU A 161 -23.99 -1.76 -2.01
C LEU A 161 -25.49 -2.06 -2.04
N ASP A 162 -26.18 -1.78 -3.15
CA ASP A 162 -27.59 -2.11 -3.32
C ASP A 162 -27.82 -3.60 -3.59
N LEU A 163 -26.95 -4.25 -4.36
CA LEU A 163 -26.98 -5.71 -4.51
C LEU A 163 -26.76 -6.42 -3.17
N GLU A 164 -25.76 -5.97 -2.39
CA GLU A 164 -25.48 -6.52 -1.07
C GLU A 164 -26.66 -6.34 -0.09
N ALA A 165 -27.40 -5.22 -0.20
CA ALA A 165 -28.55 -4.95 0.66
C ALA A 165 -29.81 -5.75 0.28
N ASN A 166 -30.02 -6.00 -1.02
CA ASN A 166 -31.23 -6.65 -1.54
C ASN A 166 -31.08 -8.16 -1.71
N GLU A 167 -29.93 -8.63 -2.18
CA GLU A 167 -29.68 -10.03 -2.52
C GLU A 167 -28.82 -10.74 -1.46
N GLY A 168 -27.99 -9.99 -0.73
CA GLY A 168 -27.20 -10.49 0.40
C GLY A 168 -28.09 -10.70 1.62
N GLN A 169 -28.77 -11.84 1.73
CA GLN A 169 -29.53 -12.19 2.94
C GLN A 169 -28.78 -13.22 3.80
N PRO A 170 -28.38 -12.87 5.04
CA PRO A 170 -28.57 -11.59 5.72
C PRO A 170 -27.53 -10.51 5.30
N PRO A 171 -27.90 -9.21 5.31
CA PRO A 171 -26.98 -8.14 4.96
C PRO A 171 -25.78 -8.14 5.90
N ARG A 172 -24.57 -8.13 5.33
CA ARG A 172 -23.34 -8.17 6.14
C ARG A 172 -23.22 -6.85 6.91
N ALA A 173 -23.37 -6.92 8.23
CA ALA A 173 -23.38 -5.75 9.12
C ALA A 173 -22.15 -4.83 8.96
N GLY A 174 -20.99 -5.38 8.59
CA GLY A 174 -19.78 -4.60 8.31
C GLY A 174 -19.89 -3.72 7.06
N ILE A 175 -20.59 -4.17 6.01
CA ILE A 175 -20.76 -3.40 4.78
C ILE A 175 -21.84 -2.33 4.99
N VAL A 176 -22.95 -2.70 5.63
CA VAL A 176 -24.05 -1.76 5.95
C VAL A 176 -23.56 -0.58 6.80
N LYS A 177 -22.75 -0.83 7.83
CA LYS A 177 -22.19 0.23 8.69
C LYS A 177 -21.23 1.18 7.95
N ASN A 178 -20.57 0.70 6.90
CA ASN A 178 -19.60 1.47 6.14
C ASN A 178 -20.19 2.13 4.88
N ARG A 179 -21.49 1.93 4.60
CA ARG A 179 -22.16 2.40 3.37
C ARG A 179 -21.92 3.88 3.10
N ASP A 180 -22.21 4.75 4.07
CA ASP A 180 -22.08 6.19 3.90
C ASP A 180 -20.62 6.61 3.68
N LYS A 181 -19.70 6.01 4.43
CA LYS A 181 -18.25 6.26 4.32
C LYS A 181 -17.71 5.86 2.95
N VAL A 182 -18.15 4.71 2.43
CA VAL A 182 -17.75 4.21 1.11
C VAL A 182 -18.27 5.14 0.00
N LEU A 183 -19.55 5.55 0.07
CA LEU A 183 -20.14 6.45 -0.91
C LEU A 183 -19.49 7.85 -0.89
N GLU A 184 -19.15 8.36 0.28
CA GLU A 184 -18.41 9.62 0.42
C GLU A 184 -16.99 9.50 -0.14
N ALA A 185 -16.28 8.41 0.16
CA ALA A 185 -14.95 8.16 -0.40
C ALA A 185 -14.96 8.04 -1.93
N ALA A 186 -15.92 7.30 -2.49
CA ALA A 186 -16.09 7.17 -3.93
C ALA A 186 -16.42 8.52 -4.60
N ARG A 187 -17.32 9.32 -4.00
CA ARG A 187 -17.61 10.68 -4.48
C ARG A 187 -16.38 11.59 -4.46
N ASN A 188 -15.56 11.50 -3.42
CA ASN A 188 -14.32 12.27 -3.31
C ASN A 188 -13.29 11.86 -4.37
N ARG A 189 -13.23 10.57 -4.73
CA ARG A 189 -12.38 10.08 -5.83
C ARG A 189 -12.83 10.61 -7.18
N ASP A 190 -14.11 10.46 -7.51
CA ASP A 190 -14.66 10.93 -8.80
C ASP A 190 -14.57 12.45 -8.93
N GLY A 191 -14.84 13.18 -7.84
CA GLY A 191 -14.70 14.64 -7.80
C GLY A 191 -13.25 15.14 -7.82
N GLY A 192 -12.31 14.37 -7.25
CA GLY A 192 -10.89 14.70 -7.20
C GLY A 192 -10.15 14.42 -8.52
N GLN A 193 -10.55 13.39 -9.25
CA GLN A 193 -9.94 13.02 -10.53
C GLN A 193 -10.22 14.06 -11.63
N ALA A 194 -11.42 14.66 -11.63
CA ALA A 194 -11.76 15.80 -12.50
C ALA A 194 -10.89 17.06 -12.23
N GLY A 195 -10.32 17.20 -11.03
CA GLY A 195 -9.40 18.30 -10.69
C GLY A 195 -7.99 18.08 -11.20
N ALA A 196 -7.51 16.83 -11.22
CA ALA A 196 -6.17 16.49 -11.71
C ALA A 196 -6.07 16.62 -13.25
N GLU A 197 -7.11 16.26 -13.99
CA GLU A 197 -7.16 16.45 -15.45
C GLU A 197 -7.19 17.93 -15.85
N LYS A 198 -7.88 18.78 -15.08
CA LYS A 198 -7.93 20.23 -15.33
C LYS A 198 -6.57 20.93 -15.13
N ALA A 199 -5.73 20.42 -14.22
CA ALA A 199 -4.37 20.92 -14.02
C ALA A 199 -3.41 20.48 -15.15
N ALA A 200 -3.59 19.27 -15.69
CA ALA A 200 -2.81 18.78 -16.82
C ALA A 200 -3.19 19.50 -18.13
N GLU A 201 -4.46 19.82 -18.33
CA GLU A 201 -4.93 20.54 -19.53
C GLU A 201 -4.52 22.03 -19.53
N ALA A 202 -4.50 22.68 -18.36
CA ALA A 202 -3.96 24.03 -18.20
C ALA A 202 -2.46 24.13 -18.54
N SER A 203 -1.70 23.03 -18.41
CA SER A 203 -0.28 22.96 -18.74
C SER A 203 0.00 22.72 -20.23
N ARG A 204 -0.96 22.18 -20.99
CA ARG A 204 -0.83 21.99 -22.45
C ARG A 204 -1.21 23.22 -23.29
N GLY A 205 -1.91 24.19 -22.70
CA GLY A 205 -2.40 25.40 -23.37
C GLY A 205 -1.46 26.62 -23.37
N GLY A 206 -0.18 26.48 -22.99
CA GLY A 206 0.78 27.58 -22.89
C GLY A 206 1.39 28.02 -24.23
N GLY A 207 0.54 28.38 -25.20
CA GLY A 207 0.97 28.97 -26.47
C GLY A 207 1.49 30.39 -26.30
N ARG A 208 2.79 30.58 -26.58
CA ARG A 208 3.43 31.77 -27.19
C ARG A 208 2.83 33.13 -26.80
N SER A 209 3.40 33.77 -25.78
CA SER A 209 3.58 35.22 -25.84
C SER A 209 4.99 35.50 -26.34
N GLU A 210 5.08 35.92 -27.60
CA GLU A 210 6.25 36.57 -28.17
C GLU A 210 6.52 37.86 -27.37
N GLN A 211 7.45 37.82 -26.42
CA GLN A 211 8.11 39.04 -25.98
C GLN A 211 9.53 39.06 -26.56
N PRO A 212 9.89 40.09 -27.35
CA PRO A 212 11.23 40.20 -27.90
C PRO A 212 12.23 40.52 -26.78
N GLU A 213 13.21 39.64 -26.58
CA GLU A 213 14.37 39.89 -25.72
C GLU A 213 15.15 41.12 -26.22
N THR A 214 15.12 42.22 -25.48
CA THR A 214 16.07 43.33 -25.68
C THR A 214 17.32 43.08 -24.84
N ARG A 215 18.44 42.78 -25.51
CA ARG A 215 19.78 42.74 -24.90
C ARG A 215 20.48 44.07 -25.16
N SER A 216 20.78 44.82 -24.10
CA SER A 216 21.67 45.99 -24.14
C SER A 216 23.10 45.53 -23.84
N TRP A 217 24.05 45.96 -24.67
CA TRP A 217 25.49 45.73 -24.53
C TRP A 217 26.11 46.76 -23.59
#